data_AF-A0A1F8V7K4-F1
#
_entry.id   AF-A0A1F8V7K4-F1
#
_cell.length_a   1.000
_cell.length_b   1.000
_cell.length_c   1.000
_cell.angle_alpha   90.00
_cell.angle_beta   90.00
_cell.angle_gamma   90.00
#
_symmetry.space_group_name_H-M   'P 1'
#
loop_
_entity.id
_entity.type
_entity.pdbx_description
1 polymer ?
#
loop_
_entity_poly.entity_id
_entity_poly.type
_entity_poly.pdbx_seq_one_letter_code
_entity_poly.pdbx_strand_id
1 'polypeptide(L)'
;MNYVIIGNSAAGIGCVEGIRNIDKDNRITIISDEAQHTYSRPLISYLLEGKTDINRMKYRPDDFYKNNKCDIKLSTRVTSIDNEKKTVSTDKDEIIPYDKLLVATGSRAFVPPFNGLDSVPHYHTFMKLDDALALDNDVKENSRIFIIGAGLIGLKCAESLHYKTKNIIIADLAERILPNVLDNECASIMQQHLEEKGFTFMLADSVEVFEGKTAKMKSGKTIDFDVLIIAVGVRPNTELVKAIGGNVNRGIVIDEHCNTSLPDIYAAGDCTESYDISADVTRILAILPNAYIQGECAGKNMAGSDCIFNKAIPMNATGLLGMHMITAGSYDGVTHIVKSDDTFKKLFVKDNRLVGYIIIGDVLRAGIYTALIRNKTPLDSIDFELIKDKPQLMAFSRTDRAKFLGSVV
;
A
#
# COMPACT_ATOMS: atom_id res chain seq x y z
N MET A 1 20.82 20.10 -14.47
CA MET A 1 19.74 19.90 -13.50
C MET A 1 20.15 18.78 -12.57
N ASN A 2 19.99 18.94 -11.25
CA ASN A 2 20.25 17.93 -10.24
C ASN A 2 18.91 17.48 -9.65
N TYR A 3 18.50 16.26 -9.94
CA TYR A 3 17.31 15.67 -9.33
C TYR A 3 17.72 14.87 -8.08
N VAL A 4 17.07 15.14 -6.95
CA VAL A 4 17.24 14.34 -5.74
C VAL A 4 15.92 13.68 -5.38
N ILE A 5 15.97 12.39 -5.04
CA ILE A 5 14.82 11.57 -4.65
C ILE A 5 15.10 10.98 -3.27
N ILE A 6 14.24 11.27 -2.29
CA ILE A 6 14.28 10.68 -0.95
C ILE A 6 13.31 9.49 -0.92
N GLY A 7 13.84 8.28 -0.99
CA GLY A 7 13.09 7.02 -0.98
C GLY A 7 13.26 6.21 -2.27
N ASN A 8 13.52 4.91 -2.13
CA ASN A 8 13.82 3.98 -3.24
C ASN A 8 12.73 2.91 -3.48
N SER A 9 11.48 3.20 -3.10
CA SER A 9 10.34 2.29 -3.35
C SER A 9 9.54 2.72 -4.58
N ALA A 10 8.32 2.20 -4.74
CA ALA A 10 7.51 2.35 -5.96
C ALA A 10 7.40 3.80 -6.47
N ALA A 11 7.17 4.77 -5.58
CA ALA A 11 7.10 6.19 -5.96
C ALA A 11 8.45 6.76 -6.44
N GLY A 12 9.56 6.41 -5.77
CA GLY A 12 10.91 6.82 -6.20
C GLY A 12 11.27 6.23 -7.56
N ILE A 13 10.96 4.95 -7.80
CA ILE A 13 11.18 4.29 -9.09
C ILE A 13 10.30 4.88 -10.19
N GLY A 14 9.02 5.15 -9.89
CA GLY A 14 8.13 5.87 -10.80
C GLY A 14 8.73 7.22 -11.18
N CYS A 15 9.27 7.98 -10.23
CA CYS A 15 9.91 9.27 -10.50
C CYS A 15 11.14 9.16 -11.39
N VAL A 16 12.02 8.19 -11.17
CA VAL A 16 13.17 7.95 -12.06
C VAL A 16 12.71 7.75 -13.50
N GLU A 17 11.71 6.89 -13.71
CA GLU A 17 11.17 6.59 -15.04
C GLU A 17 10.43 7.80 -15.64
N GLY A 18 9.70 8.56 -14.81
CA GLY A 18 9.04 9.81 -15.17
C GLY A 18 10.02 10.88 -15.65
N ILE A 19 11.09 11.12 -14.90
CA ILE A 19 12.19 12.01 -15.30
C ILE A 19 12.77 11.51 -16.62
N ARG A 20 13.08 10.22 -16.74
CA ARG A 20 13.71 9.65 -17.92
C ARG A 20 12.83 9.65 -19.15
N ASN A 21 11.52 9.83 -19.03
CA ASN A 21 10.66 10.08 -20.20
C ASN A 21 10.91 11.44 -20.85
N ILE A 22 11.38 12.44 -20.09
CA ILE A 22 11.56 13.82 -20.54
C ILE A 22 13.05 14.18 -20.64
N ASP A 23 13.84 13.86 -19.62
CA ASP A 23 15.26 14.18 -19.48
C ASP A 23 16.11 12.89 -19.50
N LYS A 24 16.89 12.71 -20.57
CA LYS A 24 17.72 11.51 -20.79
C LYS A 24 19.13 11.59 -20.18
N ASP A 25 19.53 12.75 -19.68
CA ASP A 25 20.96 13.05 -19.49
C ASP A 25 21.35 13.48 -18.08
N ASN A 26 20.56 14.34 -17.44
CA ASN A 26 20.91 14.87 -16.13
C ASN A 26 20.92 13.78 -15.05
N ARG A 27 21.81 13.95 -14.06
CA ARG A 27 22.01 12.99 -12.96
C ARG A 27 20.80 12.98 -12.02
N ILE A 28 20.47 11.79 -11.53
CA ILE A 28 19.48 11.58 -10.48
C ILE A 28 20.20 10.99 -9.27
N THR A 29 20.03 11.58 -8.08
CA THR A 29 20.52 11.01 -6.83
C THR A 29 19.36 10.42 -6.05
N ILE A 30 19.43 9.15 -5.68
CA ILE A 30 18.41 8.47 -4.87
C ILE A 30 19.00 8.16 -3.50
N ILE A 31 18.31 8.55 -2.44
CA ILE A 31 18.75 8.35 -1.05
C ILE A 31 17.73 7.48 -0.33
N SER A 32 18.17 6.41 0.32
CA SER A 32 17.30 5.43 1.00
C SER A 32 17.91 4.96 2.31
N ASP A 33 17.08 4.91 3.36
CA ASP A 33 17.49 4.38 4.66
C ASP A 33 17.60 2.85 4.67
N GLU A 34 16.88 2.16 3.78
CA GLU A 34 17.02 0.72 3.57
C GLU A 34 18.33 0.39 2.82
N ALA A 35 18.96 -0.73 3.19
CA ALA A 35 20.22 -1.21 2.60
C ALA A 35 20.05 -1.92 1.24
N GLN A 36 18.80 -2.11 0.82
CA GLN A 36 18.44 -3.08 -0.23
C GLN A 36 18.14 -2.39 -1.56
N HIS A 37 18.34 -3.13 -2.64
CA HIS A 37 17.80 -2.77 -3.96
C HIS A 37 16.27 -2.59 -3.86
N THR A 38 15.66 -1.76 -4.71
CA THR A 38 14.20 -1.65 -4.79
C THR A 38 13.54 -3.02 -4.98
N TYR A 39 12.52 -3.30 -4.17
CA TYR A 39 11.79 -4.56 -4.14
C TYR A 39 10.29 -4.31 -3.99
N SER A 40 9.48 -5.29 -4.38
CA SER A 40 8.04 -5.27 -4.18
C SER A 40 7.73 -5.59 -2.72
N ARG A 41 7.45 -4.54 -1.93
CA ARG A 41 7.15 -4.64 -0.49
C ARG A 41 6.03 -5.63 -0.14
N PRO A 42 4.92 -5.78 -0.92
CA PRO A 42 3.91 -6.80 -0.65
C PRO A 42 4.45 -8.25 -0.61
N LEU A 43 5.59 -8.51 -1.27
CA LEU A 43 6.17 -9.85 -1.34
C LEU A 43 6.92 -10.28 -0.07
N ILE A 44 7.11 -9.42 0.94
CA ILE A 44 7.77 -9.82 2.20
C ILE A 44 7.03 -10.96 2.91
N SER A 45 5.69 -11.01 2.79
CA SER A 45 4.88 -12.12 3.29
C SER A 45 5.13 -13.42 2.54
N TYR A 46 5.31 -13.35 1.21
CA TYR A 46 5.63 -14.51 0.39
C TYR A 46 7.06 -15.00 0.63
N LEU A 47 7.99 -14.09 0.96
CA LEU A 47 9.34 -14.45 1.37
C LEU A 47 9.30 -15.22 2.69
N LEU A 48 8.57 -14.70 3.67
CA LEU A 48 8.41 -15.37 4.97
C LEU A 48 7.72 -16.73 4.82
N GLU A 49 6.81 -16.88 3.86
CA GLU A 49 6.19 -18.17 3.53
C GLU A 49 7.10 -19.11 2.72
N GLY A 50 8.23 -18.63 2.19
CA GLY A 50 9.14 -19.41 1.34
C GLY A 50 8.70 -19.56 -0.13
N LYS A 51 7.75 -18.76 -0.60
CA LYS A 51 7.24 -18.77 -2.00
C LYS A 51 8.09 -17.96 -2.98
N THR A 52 8.93 -17.08 -2.46
CA THR A 52 9.85 -16.24 -3.25
C THR A 52 11.19 -16.11 -2.51
N ASP A 53 12.17 -15.50 -3.16
CA ASP A 53 13.46 -15.12 -2.58
C ASP A 53 13.74 -13.63 -2.84
N ILE A 54 14.81 -13.10 -2.22
CA ILE A 54 15.21 -11.69 -2.33
C ILE A 54 15.43 -11.26 -3.79
N ASN A 55 15.95 -12.15 -4.66
CA ASN A 55 16.20 -11.82 -6.05
C ASN A 55 14.89 -11.70 -6.84
N ARG A 56 13.96 -12.64 -6.66
CA ARG A 56 12.64 -12.64 -7.29
C ARG A 56 11.73 -11.51 -6.81
N MET A 57 12.05 -10.91 -5.66
CA MET A 57 11.33 -9.74 -5.14
C MET A 57 11.76 -8.41 -5.76
N LYS A 58 12.91 -8.34 -6.43
CA LYS A 58 13.42 -7.11 -7.04
C LYS A 58 12.35 -6.50 -7.96
N TYR A 59 12.07 -5.21 -7.75
CA TYR A 59 11.04 -4.51 -8.53
C TYR A 59 11.54 -4.08 -9.91
N ARG A 60 12.87 -3.97 -10.05
CA ARG A 60 13.60 -3.64 -11.27
C ARG A 60 14.88 -4.48 -11.37
N PRO A 61 15.41 -4.73 -12.57
CA PRO A 61 16.67 -5.43 -12.75
C PRO A 61 17.85 -4.65 -12.15
N ASP A 62 18.96 -5.34 -11.87
CA ASP A 62 20.14 -4.76 -11.18
C ASP A 62 20.81 -3.61 -11.95
N ASP A 63 20.69 -3.61 -13.28
CA ASP A 63 21.24 -2.56 -14.15
C ASP A 63 20.35 -1.31 -14.23
N PHE A 64 19.18 -1.31 -13.57
CA PHE A 64 18.22 -0.20 -13.63
C PHE A 64 18.85 1.15 -13.26
N TYR A 65 19.55 1.25 -12.13
CA TYR A 65 20.13 2.52 -11.69
C TYR A 65 21.22 3.00 -12.66
N LYS A 66 22.06 2.07 -13.14
CA LYS A 66 23.13 2.38 -14.10
C LYS A 66 22.54 2.87 -15.42
N ASN A 67 21.58 2.14 -15.98
CA ASN A 67 20.94 2.47 -17.25
C ASN A 67 20.19 3.81 -17.17
N ASN A 68 19.71 4.19 -16.00
CA ASN A 68 19.05 5.47 -15.75
C ASN A 68 19.97 6.54 -15.17
N LYS A 69 21.30 6.38 -15.21
CA LYS A 69 22.28 7.37 -14.69
C LYS A 69 21.95 7.85 -13.26
N CYS A 70 21.52 6.92 -12.41
CA CYS A 70 21.19 7.17 -11.02
C CYS A 70 22.43 6.93 -10.14
N ASP A 71 22.74 7.89 -9.27
CA ASP A 71 23.62 7.68 -8.14
C ASP A 71 22.77 7.29 -6.92
N ILE A 72 22.92 6.05 -6.45
CA ILE A 72 22.10 5.52 -5.36
C ILE A 72 22.91 5.43 -4.06
N LYS A 73 22.34 6.01 -3.00
CA LYS A 73 22.88 6.04 -1.63
C LYS A 73 21.97 5.23 -0.71
N LEU A 74 22.27 3.93 -0.60
CA LEU A 74 21.58 3.00 0.32
C LEU A 74 22.15 3.09 1.74
N SER A 75 21.37 2.62 2.72
CA SER A 75 21.69 2.72 4.15
C SER A 75 22.06 4.15 4.56
N THR A 76 21.40 5.15 3.98
CA THR A 76 21.65 6.58 4.21
C THR A 76 20.31 7.27 4.47
N ARG A 77 20.15 7.85 5.66
CA ARG A 77 18.93 8.56 6.05
C ARG A 77 19.09 10.05 5.80
N VAL A 78 18.12 10.67 5.12
CA VAL A 78 18.01 12.14 5.09
C VAL A 78 17.52 12.62 6.46
N THR A 79 18.25 13.55 7.06
CA THR A 79 17.99 14.09 8.40
C THR A 79 17.35 15.49 8.34
N SER A 80 17.68 16.28 7.32
CA SER A 80 17.07 17.60 7.11
C SER A 80 17.11 18.03 5.64
N ILE A 81 16.27 19.01 5.33
CA ILE A 81 16.25 19.73 4.05
C ILE A 81 16.51 21.21 4.38
N ASP A 82 17.40 21.86 3.64
CA ASP A 82 17.56 23.32 3.64
C ASP A 82 16.94 23.83 2.32
N ASN A 83 15.74 24.41 2.42
CA ASN A 83 14.97 24.87 1.25
C ASN A 83 15.58 26.12 0.62
N GLU A 84 16.21 26.98 1.42
CA GLU A 84 16.81 28.23 0.92
C GLU A 84 18.09 27.94 0.14
N LYS A 85 18.94 27.04 0.66
CA LYS A 85 20.18 26.62 -0.02
C LYS A 85 19.97 25.50 -1.03
N LYS A 86 18.77 24.92 -1.09
CA LYS A 86 18.41 23.75 -1.89
C LYS A 86 19.36 22.57 -1.69
N THR A 87 19.52 22.15 -0.44
CA THR A 87 20.35 20.99 -0.07
C THR A 87 19.62 20.02 0.83
N VAL A 88 20.00 18.74 0.78
CA VAL A 88 19.58 17.72 1.75
C VAL A 88 20.79 17.25 2.56
N SER A 89 20.61 17.08 3.87
CA SER A 89 21.64 16.57 4.78
C SER A 89 21.33 15.14 5.17
N THR A 90 22.37 14.33 5.36
CA THR A 90 22.25 12.90 5.71
C THR A 90 22.78 12.59 7.10
N ASP A 91 22.50 11.38 7.59
CA ASP A 91 23.06 10.80 8.81
C ASP A 91 24.55 10.40 8.69
N LYS A 92 25.15 10.59 7.51
CA LYS A 92 26.57 10.39 7.22
C LYS A 92 27.31 11.71 6.98
N ASP A 93 26.73 12.82 7.45
CA ASP A 93 27.26 14.18 7.31
C ASP A 93 27.48 14.66 5.85
N GLU A 94 26.90 13.96 4.86
CA GLU A 94 26.88 14.42 3.47
C GLU A 94 25.82 15.51 3.27
N ILE A 95 26.18 16.55 2.51
CA ILE A 95 25.27 17.60 2.04
C ILE A 95 25.15 17.47 0.51
N ILE A 96 23.92 17.25 0.02
CA ILE A 96 23.66 16.98 -1.39
C ILE A 96 22.78 18.10 -1.96
N PRO A 97 23.25 18.87 -2.96
CA PRO A 97 22.46 19.91 -3.60
C PRO A 97 21.40 19.34 -4.54
N TYR A 98 20.29 20.04 -4.69
CA TYR A 98 19.24 19.72 -5.65
C TYR A 98 18.77 20.96 -6.41
N ASP A 99 18.32 20.76 -7.65
CA ASP A 99 17.51 21.75 -8.36
C ASP A 99 16.02 21.43 -8.22
N LYS A 100 15.68 20.13 -8.17
CA LYS A 100 14.35 19.58 -7.94
C LYS A 100 14.43 18.41 -6.95
N LEU A 101 13.53 18.38 -5.97
CA LEU A 101 13.52 17.38 -4.91
C LEU A 101 12.19 16.60 -4.92
N LEU A 102 12.25 15.27 -4.86
CA LEU A 102 11.11 14.43 -4.55
C LEU A 102 11.22 13.86 -3.12
N VAL A 103 10.18 14.06 -2.32
CA VAL A 103 9.99 13.38 -1.03
C VAL A 103 9.07 12.18 -1.23
N ALA A 104 9.65 10.98 -1.29
CA ALA A 104 8.97 9.69 -1.45
C ALA A 104 9.22 8.76 -0.25
N THR A 105 9.13 9.33 0.95
CA THR A 105 9.48 8.71 2.24
C THR A 105 8.50 7.64 2.72
N GLY A 106 7.37 7.46 2.03
CA GLY A 106 6.37 6.44 2.34
C GLY A 106 5.76 6.59 3.75
N SER A 107 5.49 5.44 4.38
CA SER A 107 4.93 5.37 5.74
C SER A 107 5.76 4.45 6.64
N ARG A 108 5.51 4.53 7.95
CA ARG A 108 6.07 3.63 8.98
C ARG A 108 4.97 2.91 9.73
N ALA A 109 5.27 1.74 10.30
CA ALA A 109 4.35 1.04 11.20
C ALA A 109 3.95 1.96 12.37
N PHE A 110 2.66 1.96 12.72
CA PHE A 110 2.19 2.63 13.91
C PHE A 110 2.19 1.66 15.09
N VAL A 111 2.93 1.98 16.15
CA VAL A 111 2.92 1.25 17.41
C VAL A 111 2.30 2.15 18.49
N PRO A 112 1.06 1.88 18.94
CA PRO A 112 0.45 2.57 20.06
C PRO A 112 1.26 2.39 21.36
N PRO A 113 1.17 3.33 22.32
CA PRO A 113 1.78 3.19 23.62
C PRO A 113 1.02 2.17 24.47
N PHE A 114 1.27 0.88 24.25
CA PHE A 114 0.71 -0.20 25.08
C PHE A 114 1.44 -0.29 26.42
N ASN A 115 0.69 -0.47 27.51
CA ASN A 115 1.26 -0.69 28.83
C ASN A 115 2.05 -2.01 28.86
N GLY A 116 3.28 -1.97 29.35
CA GLY A 116 4.14 -3.15 29.52
C GLY A 116 4.70 -3.73 28.22
N LEU A 117 4.55 -3.07 27.08
CA LEU A 117 5.09 -3.57 25.80
C LEU A 117 6.61 -3.74 25.82
N ASP A 118 7.30 -2.89 26.57
CA ASP A 118 8.73 -2.96 26.86
C ASP A 118 9.16 -4.24 27.60
N SER A 119 8.22 -4.91 28.27
CA SER A 119 8.48 -6.23 28.89
C SER A 119 8.43 -7.39 27.89
N VAL A 120 7.93 -7.18 26.66
CA VAL A 120 7.74 -8.24 25.67
C VAL A 120 9.08 -8.57 25.00
N PRO A 121 9.58 -9.83 25.09
CA PRO A 121 10.92 -10.17 24.62
C PRO A 121 11.05 -10.20 23.09
N HIS A 122 10.01 -10.64 22.38
CA HIS A 122 10.01 -10.80 20.92
C HIS A 122 8.77 -10.12 20.34
N TYR A 123 8.89 -8.83 20.04
CA TYR A 123 7.86 -8.07 19.34
C TYR A 123 8.38 -7.54 18.00
N HIS A 124 7.54 -7.62 16.97
CA HIS A 124 7.86 -7.16 15.62
C HIS A 124 6.75 -6.29 15.05
N THR A 125 7.14 -5.41 14.12
CA THR A 125 6.22 -4.88 13.11
C THR A 125 6.37 -5.67 11.82
N PHE A 126 5.60 -5.37 10.77
CA PHE A 126 5.68 -6.14 9.52
C PHE A 126 5.47 -5.27 8.26
N MET A 127 6.48 -4.47 7.94
CA MET A 127 6.41 -3.44 6.87
C MET A 127 7.63 -3.43 5.94
N LYS A 128 8.80 -3.82 6.42
CA LYS A 128 10.06 -3.85 5.67
C LYS A 128 10.60 -5.27 5.52
N LEU A 129 11.54 -5.47 4.60
CA LEU A 129 12.25 -6.73 4.47
C LEU A 129 12.94 -7.13 5.78
N ASP A 130 13.58 -6.18 6.46
CA ASP A 130 14.23 -6.43 7.75
C ASP A 130 13.25 -6.91 8.83
N ASP A 131 12.00 -6.41 8.82
CA ASP A 131 10.96 -6.90 9.72
C ASP A 131 10.67 -8.38 9.48
N ALA A 132 10.54 -8.78 8.21
CA ALA A 132 10.27 -10.17 7.85
C ALA A 132 11.46 -11.09 8.17
N LEU A 133 12.69 -10.64 7.97
CA LEU A 133 13.90 -11.40 8.34
C LEU A 133 14.04 -11.53 9.85
N ALA A 134 13.79 -10.45 10.61
CA ALA A 134 13.79 -10.50 12.07
C ALA A 134 12.71 -11.45 12.61
N LEU A 135 11.51 -11.40 12.04
CA LEU A 135 10.42 -12.29 12.42
C LEU A 135 10.72 -13.76 12.11
N ASP A 136 11.30 -14.09 10.94
CA ASP A 136 11.70 -15.47 10.60
C ASP A 136 12.75 -16.03 11.57
N ASN A 137 13.64 -15.18 12.08
CA ASN A 137 14.66 -15.58 13.06
C ASN A 137 14.07 -15.93 14.43
N ASP A 138 13.00 -15.25 14.85
CA ASP A 138 12.39 -15.42 16.17
C ASP A 138 11.29 -16.49 16.19
N VAL A 139 10.62 -16.72 15.06
CA VAL A 139 9.60 -17.78 14.93
C VAL A 139 10.26 -19.16 14.88
N LYS A 140 9.73 -20.09 15.66
CA LYS A 140 10.13 -21.51 15.71
C LYS A 140 8.94 -22.40 15.44
N GLU A 141 9.24 -23.65 15.10
CA GLU A 141 8.23 -24.70 15.07
C GLU A 141 7.53 -24.75 16.44
N ASN A 142 6.20 -24.71 16.42
CA ASN A 142 5.32 -24.62 17.59
C ASN A 142 5.25 -23.28 18.34
N SER A 143 5.82 -22.18 17.83
CA SER A 143 5.61 -20.85 18.41
C SER A 143 4.11 -20.50 18.46
N ARG A 144 3.66 -19.91 19.57
CA ARG A 144 2.33 -19.30 19.69
C ARG A 144 2.41 -17.84 19.23
N ILE A 145 1.64 -17.47 18.23
CA ILE A 145 1.69 -16.14 17.64
C ILE A 145 0.49 -15.33 18.13
N PHE A 146 0.76 -14.12 18.61
CA PHE A 146 -0.28 -13.13 18.88
C PHE A 146 -0.08 -11.92 17.98
N ILE A 147 -1.12 -11.58 17.22
CA ILE A 147 -1.12 -10.46 16.27
C ILE A 147 -2.14 -9.44 16.71
N ILE A 148 -1.74 -8.17 16.77
CA ILE A 148 -2.65 -7.06 17.02
C ILE A 148 -2.83 -6.29 15.71
N GLY A 149 -4.06 -6.35 15.18
CA GLY A 149 -4.46 -5.80 13.89
C GLY A 149 -4.90 -6.89 12.92
N ALA A 150 -6.20 -6.99 12.67
CA ALA A 150 -6.83 -7.86 11.68
C ALA A 150 -7.00 -7.15 10.31
N GLY A 151 -6.13 -6.18 10.01
CA GLY A 151 -6.01 -5.56 8.69
C GLY A 151 -5.17 -6.38 7.72
N LEU A 152 -4.94 -5.86 6.51
CA LEU A 152 -4.18 -6.55 5.45
C LEU A 152 -2.79 -7.00 5.91
N ILE A 153 -2.04 -6.13 6.61
CA ILE A 153 -0.69 -6.43 7.09
C ILE A 153 -0.72 -7.61 8.06
N GLY A 154 -1.59 -7.55 9.08
CA GLY A 154 -1.68 -8.59 10.10
C GLY A 154 -2.13 -9.93 9.54
N LEU A 155 -3.15 -9.94 8.66
CA LEU A 155 -3.62 -11.17 8.03
C LEU A 155 -2.60 -11.79 7.07
N LYS A 156 -1.83 -10.97 6.32
CA LYS A 156 -0.75 -11.47 5.46
C LYS A 156 0.43 -12.00 6.26
N CYS A 157 0.75 -11.37 7.38
CA CYS A 157 1.73 -11.91 8.33
C CYS A 157 1.25 -13.25 8.90
N ALA A 158 -0.01 -13.34 9.35
CA ALA A 158 -0.63 -14.57 9.84
C ALA A 158 -0.55 -15.70 8.81
N GLU A 159 -0.93 -15.44 7.56
CA GLU A 159 -0.86 -16.42 6.47
C GLU A 159 0.57 -16.94 6.27
N SER A 160 1.57 -16.06 6.24
CA SER A 160 2.96 -16.46 6.05
C SER A 160 3.54 -17.31 7.18
N LEU A 161 2.93 -17.27 8.36
CA LEU A 161 3.31 -18.05 9.55
C LEU A 161 2.44 -19.30 9.76
N HIS A 162 1.36 -19.47 8.98
CA HIS A 162 0.32 -20.46 9.23
C HIS A 162 0.86 -21.89 9.33
N TYR A 163 1.77 -22.28 8.45
CA TYR A 163 2.36 -23.62 8.43
C TYR A 163 3.66 -23.76 9.24
N LYS A 164 4.11 -22.68 9.91
CA LYS A 164 5.37 -22.64 10.68
C LYS A 164 5.15 -22.62 12.20
N THR A 165 3.90 -22.52 12.66
CA THR A 165 3.57 -22.14 14.04
C THR A 165 2.49 -23.04 14.64
N LYS A 166 2.35 -23.03 15.97
CA LYS A 166 1.36 -23.88 16.66
C LYS A 166 -0.07 -23.35 16.50
N ASN A 167 -0.23 -22.06 16.72
CA ASN A 167 -1.51 -21.36 16.64
C ASN A 167 -1.28 -19.86 16.46
N ILE A 168 -2.27 -19.21 15.86
CA ILE A 168 -2.26 -17.76 15.62
C ILE A 168 -3.55 -17.18 16.18
N ILE A 169 -3.41 -16.25 17.12
CA ILE A 169 -4.52 -15.45 17.66
C ILE A 169 -4.36 -14.03 17.14
N ILE A 170 -5.44 -13.48 16.58
CA ILE A 170 -5.45 -12.15 15.95
C ILE A 170 -6.49 -11.30 16.66
N ALA A 171 -6.06 -10.24 17.33
CA ALA A 171 -6.95 -9.29 17.99
C ALA A 171 -7.09 -8.00 17.17
N ASP A 172 -8.26 -7.38 17.20
CA ASP A 172 -8.49 -6.06 16.64
C ASP A 172 -9.55 -5.30 17.46
N LEU A 173 -9.40 -3.97 17.52
CA LEU A 173 -10.38 -3.09 18.15
C LEU A 173 -11.67 -3.02 17.32
N ALA A 174 -11.59 -3.21 16.01
CA ALA A 174 -12.74 -3.26 15.13
C ALA A 174 -13.58 -4.52 15.37
N GLU A 175 -14.88 -4.42 15.12
CA GLU A 175 -15.84 -5.52 15.24
C GLU A 175 -15.72 -6.56 14.10
N ARG A 176 -14.90 -6.28 13.08
CA ARG A 176 -14.71 -7.13 11.90
C ARG A 176 -13.26 -7.11 11.43
N ILE A 177 -12.83 -8.19 10.79
CA ILE A 177 -11.56 -8.23 10.06
C ILE A 177 -11.61 -7.28 8.86
N LEU A 178 -10.44 -6.83 8.39
CA LEU A 178 -10.30 -6.01 7.20
C LEU A 178 -11.25 -4.77 7.20
N PRO A 179 -11.37 -4.00 8.29
CA PRO A 179 -12.45 -3.03 8.47
C PRO A 179 -12.44 -1.89 7.44
N ASN A 180 -11.26 -1.56 6.89
CA ASN A 180 -11.06 -0.55 5.85
C ASN A 180 -11.12 -1.11 4.42
N VAL A 181 -11.34 -2.41 4.25
CA VAL A 181 -11.26 -3.12 2.97
C VAL A 181 -12.55 -3.87 2.67
N LEU A 182 -13.21 -4.47 3.65
CA LEU A 182 -14.44 -5.23 3.47
C LEU A 182 -15.60 -4.62 4.26
N ASP A 183 -16.81 -4.74 3.71
CA ASP A 183 -18.04 -4.51 4.47
C ASP A 183 -18.35 -5.71 5.37
N ASN A 184 -19.42 -5.61 6.17
CA ASN A 184 -19.76 -6.66 7.15
C ASN A 184 -19.97 -8.04 6.52
N GLU A 185 -20.68 -8.10 5.40
CA GLU A 185 -21.04 -9.35 4.73
C GLU A 185 -19.78 -10.03 4.15
N CYS A 186 -18.95 -9.26 3.45
CA CYS A 186 -17.73 -9.76 2.84
C CYS A 186 -16.67 -10.13 3.90
N ALA A 187 -16.58 -9.35 4.98
CA ALA A 187 -15.69 -9.65 6.10
C ALA A 187 -16.07 -10.96 6.79
N SER A 188 -17.38 -11.22 6.96
CA SER A 188 -17.85 -12.48 7.55
C SER A 188 -17.48 -13.70 6.70
N ILE A 189 -17.59 -13.60 5.36
CA ILE A 189 -17.19 -14.68 4.44
C ILE A 189 -15.69 -14.99 4.59
N MET A 190 -14.85 -13.96 4.55
CA MET A 190 -13.40 -14.13 4.69
C MET A 190 -13.02 -14.60 6.10
N GLN A 191 -13.67 -14.10 7.14
CA GLN A 191 -13.40 -14.51 8.52
C GLN A 191 -13.70 -15.99 8.73
N GLN A 192 -14.87 -16.46 8.28
CA GLN A 192 -15.24 -17.87 8.39
C GLN A 192 -14.21 -18.76 7.68
N HIS A 193 -13.80 -18.40 6.46
CA HIS A 193 -12.76 -19.13 5.72
C HIS A 193 -11.45 -19.22 6.52
N LEU A 194 -11.00 -18.13 7.14
CA LEU A 194 -9.76 -18.12 7.92
C LEU A 194 -9.88 -18.89 9.25
N GLU A 195 -11.04 -18.85 9.91
CA GLU A 195 -11.33 -19.65 11.11
C GLU A 195 -11.35 -21.14 10.79
N GLU A 196 -11.92 -21.55 9.66
CA GLU A 196 -11.89 -22.93 9.15
C GLU A 196 -10.45 -23.41 8.85
N LYS A 197 -9.52 -22.48 8.60
CA LYS A 197 -8.08 -22.77 8.48
C LYS A 197 -7.33 -22.67 9.80
N GLY A 198 -8.00 -22.45 10.93
CA GLY A 198 -7.41 -22.51 12.26
C GLY A 198 -6.89 -21.17 12.81
N PHE A 199 -7.24 -20.04 12.19
CA PHE A 199 -7.02 -18.74 12.83
C PHE A 199 -8.06 -18.50 13.92
N THR A 200 -7.66 -17.82 14.99
CA THR A 200 -8.59 -17.40 16.07
C THR A 200 -8.66 -15.89 16.11
N PHE A 201 -9.87 -15.33 16.02
CA PHE A 201 -10.08 -13.88 16.08
C PHE A 201 -10.61 -13.42 17.45
N MET A 202 -10.08 -12.29 17.91
CA MET A 202 -10.52 -11.55 19.08
C MET A 202 -10.85 -10.12 18.68
N LEU A 203 -12.05 -9.93 18.13
CA LEU A 203 -12.54 -8.66 17.62
C LEU A 203 -13.26 -7.86 18.70
N ALA A 204 -13.42 -6.56 18.47
CA ALA A 204 -13.98 -5.61 19.43
C ALA A 204 -13.27 -5.63 20.80
N ASP A 205 -11.97 -5.92 20.80
CA ASP A 205 -11.17 -6.07 22.01
C ASP A 205 -9.78 -5.44 21.84
N SER A 206 -9.11 -5.13 22.94
CA SER A 206 -7.78 -4.55 22.92
C SER A 206 -6.96 -5.00 24.12
N VAL A 207 -5.64 -5.01 23.97
CA VAL A 207 -4.73 -5.27 25.09
C VAL A 207 -4.84 -4.13 26.10
N GLU A 208 -5.02 -4.48 27.36
CA GLU A 208 -4.93 -3.57 28.50
C GLU A 208 -3.47 -3.42 28.97
N VAL A 209 -2.77 -4.55 29.13
CA VAL A 209 -1.38 -4.60 29.57
C VAL A 209 -0.69 -5.87 29.08
N PHE A 210 0.59 -5.75 28.76
CA PHE A 210 1.50 -6.88 28.55
C PHE A 210 2.33 -7.17 29.80
N GLU A 211 2.51 -8.45 30.08
CA GLU A 211 3.33 -8.99 31.17
C GLU A 211 4.26 -10.07 30.59
N GLY A 212 5.37 -9.64 29.99
CA GLY A 212 6.32 -10.53 29.32
C GLY A 212 5.72 -11.23 28.10
N LYS A 213 5.39 -12.51 28.26
CA LYS A 213 4.81 -13.39 27.22
C LYS A 213 3.29 -13.55 27.33
N THR A 214 2.65 -12.69 28.11
CA THR A 214 1.23 -12.74 28.38
C THR A 214 0.60 -11.37 28.10
N ALA A 215 -0.56 -11.35 27.45
CA ALA A 215 -1.38 -10.15 27.25
C ALA A 215 -2.68 -10.29 28.04
N LYS A 216 -2.99 -9.30 28.86
CA LYS A 216 -4.32 -9.13 29.49
C LYS A 216 -5.15 -8.24 28.58
N MET A 217 -6.28 -8.76 28.14
CA MET A 217 -7.22 -8.06 27.27
C MET A 217 -8.22 -7.27 28.12
N LYS A 218 -8.77 -6.17 27.57
CA LYS A 218 -9.81 -5.38 28.26
C LYS A 218 -11.08 -6.18 28.53
N SER A 219 -11.34 -7.24 27.75
CA SER A 219 -12.43 -8.17 28.04
C SER A 219 -12.19 -9.03 29.30
N GLY A 220 -11.03 -8.95 29.94
CA GLY A 220 -10.61 -9.83 31.04
C GLY A 220 -10.02 -11.18 30.59
N LYS A 221 -9.89 -11.43 29.29
CA LYS A 221 -9.22 -12.62 28.76
C LYS A 221 -7.70 -12.47 28.88
N THR A 222 -7.01 -13.60 29.02
CA THR A 222 -5.55 -13.67 29.07
C THR A 222 -5.05 -14.51 27.90
N ILE A 223 -4.06 -13.98 27.17
CA ILE A 223 -3.47 -14.62 26.00
C ILE A 223 -1.98 -14.81 26.23
N ASP A 224 -1.53 -16.06 26.22
CA ASP A 224 -0.11 -16.38 26.25
C ASP A 224 0.42 -16.55 24.82
N PHE A 225 1.57 -15.95 24.55
CA PHE A 225 2.21 -15.96 23.25
C PHE A 225 3.74 -16.08 23.38
N ASP A 226 4.40 -16.48 22.30
CA ASP A 226 5.86 -16.53 22.25
C ASP A 226 6.43 -15.39 21.39
N VAL A 227 5.68 -14.98 20.37
CA VAL A 227 6.01 -13.87 19.46
C VAL A 227 4.79 -12.95 19.31
N LEU A 228 5.02 -11.65 19.47
CA LEU A 228 4.02 -10.59 19.27
C LEU A 228 4.26 -9.89 17.93
N ILE A 229 3.21 -9.69 17.14
CA ILE A 229 3.24 -8.83 15.95
C ILE A 229 2.25 -7.68 16.12
N ILE A 230 2.72 -6.45 15.91
CA ILE A 230 1.90 -5.24 15.92
C ILE A 230 1.70 -4.76 14.48
N ALA A 231 0.44 -4.80 14.03
CA ALA A 231 0.01 -4.50 12.66
C ALA A 231 -1.25 -3.62 12.63
N VAL A 232 -1.31 -2.60 13.50
CA VAL A 232 -2.50 -1.73 13.71
C VAL A 232 -2.59 -0.53 12.76
N GLY A 233 -1.89 -0.61 11.62
CA GLY A 233 -1.85 0.46 10.61
C GLY A 233 -0.51 1.18 10.53
N VAL A 234 -0.49 2.25 9.75
CA VAL A 234 0.72 2.97 9.35
C VAL A 234 0.56 4.47 9.52
N ARG A 235 1.67 5.20 9.61
CA ARG A 235 1.69 6.66 9.58
C ARG A 235 2.58 7.17 8.44
N PRO A 236 2.08 8.12 7.63
CA PRO A 236 2.88 8.85 6.65
C PRO A 236 4.13 9.48 7.28
N ASN A 237 5.27 9.36 6.59
CA ASN A 237 6.54 9.98 7.00
C ASN A 237 6.62 11.41 6.43
N THR A 238 6.06 12.38 7.16
CA THR A 238 5.91 13.78 6.72
C THR A 238 6.92 14.73 7.35
N GLU A 239 7.76 14.25 8.25
CA GLU A 239 8.56 15.06 9.17
C GLU A 239 9.50 16.02 8.45
N LEU A 240 10.15 15.56 7.38
CA LEU A 240 11.11 16.38 6.61
C LEU A 240 10.44 17.62 5.99
N VAL A 241 9.26 17.47 5.40
CA VAL A 241 8.52 18.57 4.76
C VAL A 241 7.91 19.49 5.82
N LYS A 242 7.36 18.92 6.90
CA LYS A 242 6.80 19.70 8.00
C LYS A 242 7.87 20.59 8.67
N ALA A 243 9.08 20.06 8.88
CA ALA A 243 10.17 20.77 9.53
C ALA A 243 10.62 22.03 8.79
N ILE A 244 10.45 22.08 7.47
CA ILE A 244 10.80 23.22 6.61
C ILE A 244 9.59 24.10 6.24
N GLY A 245 8.47 23.96 6.97
CA GLY A 245 7.29 24.80 6.81
C GLY A 245 6.34 24.39 5.67
N GLY A 246 6.49 23.20 5.10
CA GLY A 246 5.57 22.69 4.08
C GLY A 246 4.21 22.27 4.66
N ASN A 247 3.16 22.36 3.84
CA ASN A 247 1.80 22.01 4.24
C ASN A 247 1.66 20.49 4.45
N VAL A 248 1.27 20.11 5.68
CA VAL A 248 1.09 18.72 6.09
C VAL A 248 -0.17 18.61 6.93
N ASN A 249 -1.03 17.64 6.59
CA ASN A 249 -2.22 17.24 7.32
C ASN A 249 -1.99 15.84 7.95
N ARG A 250 -2.71 14.81 7.50
CA ARG A 250 -2.37 13.41 7.77
C ARG A 250 -1.18 12.95 6.94
N GLY A 251 -1.03 13.51 5.74
CA GLY A 251 0.11 13.34 4.83
C GLY A 251 0.61 14.69 4.31
N ILE A 252 1.66 14.65 3.50
CA ILE A 252 2.14 15.82 2.76
C ILE A 252 1.05 16.24 1.77
N VAL A 253 0.65 17.50 1.83
CA VAL A 253 -0.35 18.07 0.92
C VAL A 253 0.31 18.38 -0.41
N ILE A 254 -0.30 17.91 -1.48
CA ILE A 254 0.17 18.13 -2.85
C ILE A 254 -0.99 18.57 -3.76
N ASP A 255 -0.65 19.19 -4.90
CA ASP A 255 -1.58 19.39 -6.01
C ASP A 255 -1.62 18.17 -6.97
N GLU A 256 -2.42 18.26 -8.04
CA GLU A 256 -2.53 17.20 -9.05
C GLU A 256 -1.25 17.01 -9.89
N HIS A 257 -0.32 17.97 -9.84
CA HIS A 257 0.99 17.90 -10.48
C HIS A 257 2.07 17.36 -9.51
N CYS A 258 1.66 16.90 -8.33
CA CYS A 258 2.52 16.41 -7.25
C CYS A 258 3.44 17.48 -6.62
N ASN A 259 3.19 18.77 -6.85
CA ASN A 259 3.91 19.85 -6.16
C ASN A 259 3.50 19.89 -4.69
N THR A 260 4.46 20.14 -3.81
CA THR A 260 4.15 20.56 -2.43
C THR A 260 3.88 22.07 -2.37
N SER A 261 3.60 22.60 -1.18
CA SER A 261 3.53 24.05 -0.98
C SER A 261 4.88 24.78 -1.09
N LEU A 262 5.99 24.04 -1.25
CA LEU A 262 7.34 24.58 -1.31
C LEU A 262 7.86 24.52 -2.76
N PRO A 263 8.45 25.61 -3.28
CA PRO A 263 9.00 25.63 -4.63
C PRO A 263 10.01 24.52 -4.87
N ASP A 264 9.95 23.89 -6.05
CA ASP A 264 10.89 22.86 -6.49
C ASP A 264 10.90 21.56 -5.66
N ILE A 265 10.00 21.42 -4.68
CA ILE A 265 9.82 20.22 -3.87
C ILE A 265 8.49 19.56 -4.22
N TYR A 266 8.58 18.29 -4.61
CA TYR A 266 7.49 17.39 -4.94
C TYR A 266 7.36 16.33 -3.86
N ALA A 267 6.20 15.67 -3.77
CA ALA A 267 6.02 14.49 -2.93
C ALA A 267 5.17 13.43 -3.63
N ALA A 268 5.43 12.15 -3.35
CA ALA A 268 4.68 11.05 -3.93
C ALA A 268 4.71 9.78 -3.06
N GLY A 269 3.69 8.94 -3.20
CA GLY A 269 3.51 7.69 -2.48
C GLY A 269 2.81 7.87 -1.14
N ASP A 270 2.98 6.87 -0.27
CA ASP A 270 2.24 6.75 0.99
C ASP A 270 2.50 7.89 1.99
N CYS A 271 3.47 8.78 1.73
CA CYS A 271 3.69 9.97 2.54
C CYS A 271 2.72 11.12 2.21
N THR A 272 1.93 11.01 1.14
CA THR A 272 1.08 12.08 0.60
C THR A 272 -0.40 11.85 0.84
N GLU A 273 -1.17 12.95 0.83
CA GLU A 273 -2.61 12.91 0.60
C GLU A 273 -2.93 12.92 -0.90
N SER A 274 -3.94 12.18 -1.32
CA SER A 274 -4.38 12.09 -2.71
C SER A 274 -5.88 12.28 -2.81
N TYR A 275 -6.33 12.89 -3.91
CA TYR A 275 -7.75 13.00 -4.21
C TYR A 275 -8.28 11.66 -4.73
N ASP A 276 -9.18 11.05 -3.97
CA ASP A 276 -9.86 9.83 -4.35
C ASP A 276 -11.06 10.13 -5.25
N ILE A 277 -10.93 9.80 -6.53
CA ILE A 277 -11.97 10.09 -7.53
C ILE A 277 -13.22 9.22 -7.41
N SER A 278 -13.18 8.16 -6.59
CA SER A 278 -14.31 7.25 -6.38
C SER A 278 -15.26 7.71 -5.27
N ALA A 279 -14.75 8.52 -4.34
CA ALA A 279 -15.49 9.07 -3.20
C ALA A 279 -15.53 10.61 -3.20
N ASP A 280 -14.81 11.25 -4.12
CA ASP A 280 -14.63 12.70 -4.22
C ASP A 280 -14.13 13.33 -2.91
N VAL A 281 -13.15 12.67 -2.25
CA VAL A 281 -12.52 13.13 -0.99
C VAL A 281 -11.00 13.03 -1.05
N THR A 282 -10.32 13.89 -0.29
CA THR A 282 -8.86 13.80 -0.09
C THR A 282 -8.52 12.90 1.08
N ARG A 283 -7.65 11.91 0.87
CA ARG A 283 -7.20 10.97 1.90
C ARG A 283 -5.85 10.34 1.57
N ILE A 284 -5.27 9.60 2.52
CA ILE A 284 -4.11 8.76 2.25
C ILE A 284 -4.54 7.54 1.43
N LEU A 285 -3.94 7.36 0.26
CA LEU A 285 -4.16 6.20 -0.61
C LEU A 285 -2.85 5.41 -0.74
N ALA A 286 -2.42 4.80 0.38
CA ALA A 286 -1.17 4.05 0.51
C ALA A 286 -1.22 2.71 -0.25
N ILE A 287 -1.20 2.80 -1.58
CA ILE A 287 -1.45 1.71 -2.52
C ILE A 287 -0.35 1.74 -3.58
N LEU A 288 0.37 0.63 -3.74
CA LEU A 288 1.57 0.54 -4.57
C LEU A 288 1.37 1.07 -6.01
N PRO A 289 0.28 0.70 -6.74
CA PRO A 289 -0.01 1.31 -8.04
C PRO A 289 -0.18 2.83 -8.02
N ASN A 290 -0.86 3.40 -7.01
CA ASN A 290 -1.03 4.85 -6.90
C ASN A 290 0.33 5.51 -6.65
N ALA A 291 1.13 4.96 -5.73
CA ALA A 291 2.45 5.47 -5.41
C ALA A 291 3.37 5.53 -6.64
N TYR A 292 3.38 4.47 -7.45
CA TYR A 292 4.15 4.42 -8.69
C TYR A 292 3.71 5.50 -9.69
N ILE A 293 2.41 5.57 -10.01
CA ILE A 293 1.86 6.51 -11.01
C ILE A 293 2.06 7.97 -10.54
N GLN A 294 1.88 8.23 -9.25
CA GLN A 294 2.10 9.54 -8.65
C GLN A 294 3.58 9.94 -8.68
N GLY A 295 4.47 9.00 -8.43
CA GLY A 295 5.92 9.18 -8.60
C GLY A 295 6.28 9.50 -10.05
N GLU A 296 5.73 8.76 -11.00
CA GLU A 296 5.94 8.99 -12.43
C GLU A 296 5.46 10.39 -12.87
N CYS A 297 4.29 10.82 -12.40
CA CYS A 297 3.78 12.17 -12.62
C CYS A 297 4.74 13.23 -12.07
N ALA A 298 5.16 13.08 -10.81
CA ALA A 298 6.11 13.99 -10.17
C ALA A 298 7.43 14.07 -10.95
N GLY A 299 7.97 12.93 -11.38
CA GLY A 299 9.21 12.88 -12.16
C GLY A 299 9.12 13.60 -13.51
N LYS A 300 8.01 13.44 -14.23
CA LYS A 300 7.76 14.18 -15.49
C LYS A 300 7.73 15.70 -15.23
N ASN A 301 7.06 16.13 -14.17
CA ASN A 301 6.91 17.56 -13.84
C ASN A 301 8.22 18.18 -13.32
N MET A 302 8.99 17.44 -12.52
CA MET A 302 10.35 17.83 -12.14
C MET A 302 11.22 18.10 -13.37
N ALA A 303 11.06 17.31 -14.43
CA ALA A 303 11.79 17.45 -15.69
C ALA A 303 11.16 18.46 -16.70
N GLY A 304 10.11 19.18 -16.30
CA GLY A 304 9.53 20.28 -17.09
C GLY A 304 8.32 19.91 -17.97
N SER A 305 7.69 18.74 -17.73
CA SER A 305 6.40 18.39 -18.33
C SER A 305 5.22 19.03 -17.56
N ASP A 306 4.02 18.90 -18.15
CA ASP A 306 2.74 19.27 -17.54
C ASP A 306 1.83 18.02 -17.40
N CYS A 307 2.15 17.15 -16.45
CA CYS A 307 1.46 15.88 -16.19
C CYS A 307 0.56 15.99 -14.95
N ILE A 308 -0.62 15.39 -15.01
CA ILE A 308 -1.58 15.37 -13.88
C ILE A 308 -1.82 13.94 -13.37
N PHE A 309 -1.87 13.82 -12.04
CA PHE A 309 -2.24 12.61 -11.30
C PHE A 309 -3.66 12.76 -10.73
N ASN A 310 -4.66 12.28 -11.48
CA ASN A 310 -6.08 12.49 -11.16
C ASN A 310 -6.93 11.22 -11.28
N LYS A 311 -6.32 10.03 -11.19
CA LYS A 311 -7.00 8.72 -11.29
C LYS A 311 -6.79 7.82 -10.07
N ALA A 312 -6.46 8.43 -8.94
CA ALA A 312 -6.22 7.71 -7.70
C ALA A 312 -7.51 7.15 -7.13
N ILE A 313 -7.50 5.85 -6.81
CA ILE A 313 -8.59 5.16 -6.11
C ILE A 313 -7.98 4.21 -5.09
N PRO A 314 -8.67 3.87 -3.98
CA PRO A 314 -8.26 2.73 -3.18
C PRO A 314 -8.39 1.46 -4.03
N MET A 315 -7.44 0.55 -3.89
CA MET A 315 -7.51 -0.75 -4.54
C MET A 315 -6.65 -1.75 -3.78
N ASN A 316 -7.24 -2.87 -3.36
CA ASN A 316 -6.53 -3.94 -2.67
C ASN A 316 -6.77 -5.25 -3.40
N ALA A 317 -5.70 -6.00 -3.66
CA ALA A 317 -5.79 -7.35 -4.20
C ALA A 317 -4.94 -8.27 -3.33
N THR A 318 -5.53 -9.33 -2.80
CA THR A 318 -4.82 -10.26 -1.92
C THR A 318 -5.42 -11.66 -1.97
N GLY A 319 -4.58 -12.67 -1.75
CA GLY A 319 -5.01 -14.01 -1.37
C GLY A 319 -4.76 -14.23 0.11
N LEU A 320 -5.66 -14.97 0.77
CA LEU A 320 -5.50 -15.44 2.14
C LEU A 320 -5.94 -16.91 2.20
N LEU A 321 -4.98 -17.82 2.38
CA LEU A 321 -5.15 -19.27 2.49
C LEU A 321 -6.02 -19.88 1.38
N GLY A 322 -5.75 -19.44 0.14
CA GLY A 322 -6.44 -19.92 -1.07
C GLY A 322 -7.70 -19.15 -1.46
N MET A 323 -8.22 -18.27 -0.60
CA MET A 323 -9.32 -17.38 -0.95
C MET A 323 -8.77 -16.04 -1.44
N HIS A 324 -9.11 -15.68 -2.68
CA HIS A 324 -8.67 -14.42 -3.29
C HIS A 324 -9.73 -13.35 -3.15
N MET A 325 -9.31 -12.11 -2.96
CA MET A 325 -10.19 -10.96 -3.01
C MET A 325 -9.55 -9.79 -3.75
N ILE A 326 -10.40 -8.99 -4.37
CA ILE A 326 -10.03 -7.68 -4.88
C ILE A 326 -11.14 -6.68 -4.58
N THR A 327 -10.74 -5.51 -4.08
CA THR A 327 -11.64 -4.38 -3.83
C THR A 327 -11.08 -3.14 -4.50
N ALA A 328 -11.97 -2.24 -4.92
CA ALA A 328 -11.56 -0.92 -5.37
C ALA A 328 -12.69 0.09 -5.20
N GLY A 329 -12.31 1.37 -5.11
CA GLY A 329 -13.24 2.49 -5.08
C GLY A 329 -13.96 2.70 -3.74
N SER A 330 -15.17 3.26 -3.80
CA SER A 330 -16.01 3.61 -2.65
C SER A 330 -17.19 2.66 -2.50
N TYR A 331 -17.73 2.56 -1.28
CA TYR A 331 -18.87 1.67 -0.96
C TYR A 331 -20.18 2.47 -0.83
N ASP A 332 -20.34 3.47 -1.70
CA ASP A 332 -21.49 4.38 -1.73
C ASP A 332 -22.49 3.99 -2.82
N GLY A 333 -23.76 4.34 -2.61
CA GLY A 333 -24.82 4.18 -3.62
C GLY A 333 -25.55 2.84 -3.56
N VAL A 334 -26.16 2.47 -4.70
CA VAL A 334 -26.96 1.24 -4.85
C VAL A 334 -26.02 0.06 -5.07
N THR A 335 -26.33 -1.06 -4.41
CA THR A 335 -25.53 -2.29 -4.52
C THR A 335 -26.14 -3.28 -5.50
N HIS A 336 -25.27 -3.96 -6.26
CA HIS A 336 -25.64 -5.14 -7.05
C HIS A 336 -24.78 -6.31 -6.59
N ILE A 337 -25.44 -7.38 -6.14
CA ILE A 337 -24.77 -8.56 -5.59
C ILE A 337 -24.99 -9.74 -6.53
N VAL A 338 -23.89 -10.43 -6.86
CA VAL A 338 -23.87 -11.71 -7.54
C VAL A 338 -23.10 -12.68 -6.64
N LYS A 339 -23.77 -13.73 -6.17
CA LYS A 339 -23.21 -14.72 -5.25
C LYS A 339 -23.42 -16.13 -5.80
N SER A 340 -22.40 -16.96 -5.69
CA SER A 340 -22.46 -18.42 -5.84
C SER A 340 -21.86 -19.07 -4.59
N ASP A 341 -21.72 -20.39 -4.59
CA ASP A 341 -21.17 -21.13 -3.44
C ASP A 341 -19.75 -20.64 -3.08
N ASP A 342 -18.87 -20.51 -4.08
CA ASP A 342 -17.46 -20.14 -3.87
C ASP A 342 -17.11 -18.68 -4.23
N THR A 343 -18.07 -17.90 -4.74
CA THR A 343 -17.78 -16.55 -5.23
C THR A 343 -18.78 -15.52 -4.73
N PHE A 344 -18.26 -14.32 -4.47
CA PHE A 344 -19.07 -13.19 -4.06
C PHE A 344 -18.60 -11.95 -4.81
N LYS A 345 -19.52 -11.26 -5.48
CA LYS A 345 -19.26 -10.01 -6.18
C LYS A 345 -20.31 -8.99 -5.78
N LYS A 346 -19.86 -7.82 -5.36
CA LYS A 346 -20.69 -6.68 -4.99
C LYS A 346 -20.20 -5.44 -5.71
N LEU A 347 -21.06 -4.83 -6.49
CA LEU A 347 -20.79 -3.61 -7.25
C LEU A 347 -21.56 -2.45 -6.61
N PHE A 348 -20.91 -1.29 -6.50
CA PHE A 348 -21.47 -0.07 -5.92
C PHE A 348 -21.65 0.96 -7.02
N VAL A 349 -22.90 1.40 -7.22
CA VAL A 349 -23.32 2.29 -8.30
C VAL A 349 -23.90 3.57 -7.75
N LYS A 350 -23.39 4.70 -8.22
CA LYS A 350 -23.86 6.04 -7.86
C LYS A 350 -23.77 6.96 -9.07
N ASP A 351 -24.77 7.79 -9.29
CA ASP A 351 -24.79 8.81 -10.36
C ASP A 351 -24.43 8.27 -11.75
N ASN A 352 -25.07 7.14 -12.14
CA ASN A 352 -24.81 6.44 -13.42
C ASN A 352 -23.35 6.01 -13.62
N ARG A 353 -22.63 5.72 -12.53
CA ARG A 353 -21.23 5.28 -12.55
C ARG A 353 -21.01 4.13 -11.58
N LEU A 354 -20.11 3.22 -11.95
CA LEU A 354 -19.52 2.30 -10.98
C LEU A 354 -18.53 3.09 -10.13
N VAL A 355 -18.76 3.15 -8.82
CA VAL A 355 -17.90 3.87 -7.87
C VAL A 355 -17.05 2.92 -7.03
N GLY A 356 -17.43 1.65 -6.91
CA GLY A 356 -16.59 0.66 -6.26
C GLY A 356 -17.06 -0.78 -6.45
N TYR A 357 -16.24 -1.71 -5.97
CA TYR A 357 -16.59 -3.13 -5.93
C TYR A 357 -15.86 -3.88 -4.81
N ILE A 358 -16.43 -5.02 -4.42
CA ILE A 358 -15.78 -6.08 -3.66
C ILE A 358 -15.99 -7.40 -4.42
N ILE A 359 -14.91 -8.14 -4.67
CA ILE A 359 -14.95 -9.47 -5.28
C ILE A 359 -14.15 -10.43 -4.40
N ILE A 360 -14.74 -11.57 -4.06
CA ILE A 360 -14.14 -12.68 -3.31
C ILE A 360 -14.33 -13.97 -4.13
N GLY A 361 -13.30 -14.81 -4.18
CA GLY A 361 -13.28 -16.03 -4.98
C GLY A 361 -12.74 -15.75 -6.39
N ASP A 362 -13.62 -15.73 -7.39
CA ASP A 362 -13.25 -15.48 -8.78
C ASP A 362 -12.98 -13.98 -9.03
N VAL A 363 -11.71 -13.59 -8.88
CA VAL A 363 -11.23 -12.22 -9.11
C VAL A 363 -10.88 -11.93 -10.57
N LEU A 364 -11.14 -12.86 -11.50
CA LEU A 364 -10.80 -12.67 -12.91
C LEU A 364 -11.53 -11.45 -13.48
N ARG A 365 -10.82 -10.76 -14.40
CA ARG A 365 -11.33 -9.59 -15.13
C ARG A 365 -11.71 -8.39 -14.25
N ALA A 366 -11.31 -8.36 -12.97
CA ALA A 366 -11.58 -7.24 -12.08
C ALA A 366 -11.05 -5.89 -12.62
N GLY A 367 -10.00 -5.93 -13.44
CA GLY A 367 -9.46 -4.75 -14.14
C GLY A 367 -10.47 -4.02 -15.03
N ILE A 368 -11.51 -4.70 -15.54
CA ILE A 368 -12.60 -4.04 -16.28
C ILE A 368 -13.38 -3.10 -15.36
N TYR A 369 -13.77 -3.56 -14.16
CA TYR A 369 -14.43 -2.72 -13.17
C TYR A 369 -13.52 -1.58 -12.70
N THR A 370 -12.23 -1.86 -12.47
CA THR A 370 -11.24 -0.83 -12.11
C THR A 370 -11.16 0.26 -13.18
N ALA A 371 -11.19 -0.12 -14.46
CA ALA A 371 -11.18 0.82 -15.58
C ALA A 371 -12.47 1.65 -15.65
N LEU A 372 -13.64 1.05 -15.41
CA LEU A 372 -14.91 1.77 -15.36
C LEU A 372 -14.89 2.88 -14.30
N ILE A 373 -14.39 2.56 -13.09
CA ILE A 373 -14.26 3.53 -11.98
C ILE A 373 -13.27 4.64 -12.38
N ARG A 374 -12.05 4.28 -12.81
CA ARG A 374 -11.00 5.27 -13.14
C ARG A 374 -11.37 6.19 -14.29
N ASN A 375 -12.13 5.69 -15.26
CA ASN A 375 -12.56 6.47 -16.42
C ASN A 375 -13.91 7.17 -16.19
N LYS A 376 -14.53 7.01 -15.00
CA LYS A 376 -15.86 7.55 -14.68
C LYS A 376 -16.90 7.24 -15.77
N THR A 377 -16.85 6.00 -16.29
CA THR A 377 -17.64 5.58 -17.48
C THR A 377 -19.14 5.60 -17.15
N PRO A 378 -19.97 6.30 -17.94
CA PRO A 378 -21.42 6.25 -17.81
C PRO A 378 -21.93 4.81 -18.00
N LEU A 379 -22.75 4.29 -17.08
CA LEU A 379 -23.20 2.90 -17.16
C LEU A 379 -24.28 2.68 -18.22
N ASP A 380 -25.03 3.72 -18.57
CA ASP A 380 -25.98 3.74 -19.69
C ASP A 380 -25.30 3.74 -21.08
N SER A 381 -23.99 4.01 -21.16
CA SER A 381 -23.24 3.93 -22.42
C SER A 381 -22.72 2.52 -22.73
N ILE A 382 -22.97 1.54 -21.85
CA ILE A 382 -22.50 0.16 -21.97
C ILE A 382 -23.64 -0.82 -21.64
N ASP A 383 -23.48 -2.09 -22.02
CA ASP A 383 -24.35 -3.16 -21.55
C ASP A 383 -24.00 -3.52 -20.09
N PHE A 384 -24.55 -2.74 -19.15
CA PHE A 384 -24.25 -2.93 -17.74
C PHE A 384 -24.82 -4.23 -17.17
N GLU A 385 -25.92 -4.77 -17.73
CA GLU A 385 -26.43 -6.09 -17.35
C GLU A 385 -25.40 -7.19 -17.64
N LEU A 386 -24.77 -7.13 -18.82
CA LEU A 386 -23.69 -8.04 -19.15
C LEU A 386 -22.45 -7.82 -18.27
N ILE A 387 -22.09 -6.58 -17.92
CA ILE A 387 -20.99 -6.29 -16.98
C ILE A 387 -21.25 -6.90 -15.60
N LYS A 388 -22.49 -6.82 -15.10
CA LYS A 388 -22.87 -7.38 -13.80
C LYS A 388 -22.71 -8.89 -13.75
N ASP A 389 -23.06 -9.61 -14.82
CA ASP A 389 -22.90 -11.06 -14.89
C ASP A 389 -21.44 -11.43 -15.26
N LYS A 390 -21.05 -11.12 -16.50
CA LYS A 390 -19.81 -11.54 -17.15
C LYS A 390 -19.08 -10.32 -17.74
N PRO A 391 -18.16 -9.69 -16.98
CA PRO A 391 -17.44 -8.53 -17.48
C PRO A 391 -16.60 -8.93 -18.70
N GLN A 392 -16.89 -8.33 -19.85
CA GLN A 392 -16.23 -8.65 -21.11
C GLN A 392 -16.29 -7.50 -22.11
N LEU A 393 -15.39 -7.51 -23.09
CA LEU A 393 -15.32 -6.47 -24.12
C LEU A 393 -16.65 -6.28 -24.87
N MET A 394 -17.43 -7.35 -25.04
CA MET A 394 -18.72 -7.27 -25.77
C MET A 394 -19.75 -6.36 -25.11
N ALA A 395 -19.58 -6.02 -23.84
CA ALA A 395 -20.43 -5.06 -23.15
C ALA A 395 -20.19 -3.60 -23.59
N PHE A 396 -19.08 -3.32 -24.27
CA PHE A 396 -18.75 -1.99 -24.77
C PHE A 396 -19.16 -1.82 -26.23
N SER A 397 -19.39 -0.58 -26.66
CA SER A 397 -19.69 -0.26 -28.05
C SER A 397 -18.58 -0.74 -28.99
N ARG A 398 -18.90 -1.00 -30.26
CA ARG A 398 -17.88 -1.40 -31.27
C ARG A 398 -16.75 -0.36 -31.37
N THR A 399 -17.09 0.91 -31.28
CA THR A 399 -16.14 2.04 -31.32
C THR A 399 -15.21 2.01 -30.11
N ASP A 400 -15.72 1.76 -28.92
CA ASP A 400 -14.89 1.69 -27.71
C ASP A 400 -13.99 0.46 -27.72
N ARG A 401 -14.50 -0.69 -28.18
CA ARG A 401 -13.69 -1.89 -28.39
C ARG A 401 -12.53 -1.64 -29.35
N ALA A 402 -12.76 -0.92 -30.45
CA ALA A 402 -11.71 -0.58 -31.41
C ALA A 402 -10.61 0.28 -30.75
N LYS A 403 -10.98 1.28 -29.94
CA LYS A 403 -10.02 2.10 -29.17
C LYS A 403 -9.22 1.26 -28.17
N PHE A 404 -9.86 0.38 -27.42
CA PHE A 404 -9.17 -0.47 -26.44
C PHE A 404 -8.16 -1.42 -27.08
N LEU A 405 -8.46 -1.90 -28.28
CA LEU A 405 -7.61 -2.85 -29.02
C LEU A 405 -6.58 -2.16 -29.93
N GLY A 406 -6.44 -0.83 -29.86
CA GLY A 406 -5.52 -0.08 -30.70
C GLY A 406 -5.84 -0.16 -32.20
N SER A 407 -7.08 -0.49 -32.55
CA SER A 407 -7.55 -0.42 -33.94
C SER A 407 -7.77 1.05 -34.30
N VAL A 408 -7.19 1.49 -35.42
CA VAL A 408 -7.46 2.82 -35.97
C VAL A 408 -8.96 2.92 -36.25
N VAL A 409 -9.64 3.83 -35.56
CA VAL A 409 -11.07 4.13 -35.73
C VAL A 409 -11.24 5.05 -36.93
#